data_AF-A0A397DMI1-F1
#
_entry.id   AF-A0A397DMI1-F1
#
_cell.length_a   1.000
_cell.length_b   1.000
_cell.length_c   1.000
_cell.angle_alpha   90.00
_cell.angle_beta   90.00
_cell.angle_gamma   90.00
#
_symmetry.space_group_name_H-M   'P 1'
#
loop_
_entity.id
_entity.type
_entity.pdbx_description
1 polymer ?
#
loop_
_entity_poly.entity_id
_entity_poly.type
_entity_poly.pdbx_seq_one_letter_code
_entity_poly.pdbx_strand_id
1 'polypeptide(L)'
;MLLPFPYDFERIVDDFVFMCFFVGNDFLPHLPCMDIRDGAVDYLLLVYAKLLPSLGGYLTKPGGDVDLDKVDVILAEVGAVEESIFQRRVAKERENTMRDARRLTSGQRDQVMATVAKDSAVAVTTKRLKGGEGAAVATAEDDDDDSTKVLTPAERQEAKYQNMPVELALKYRIQAKEEAKLDKLKAEIKDHVRLGEPGWKTRYYEDKLKADDIEIGTILSYVEGLCWVMRYYYTGVASWQWFYPFHYAPFASDLKNIDRFKVSFDVGQPFCPFEQLMGVFPADSRHAIPKPYQWLLTDAESPIIDFYPQDIPVDPNGKAMPWLWVVLLPFIDETRLLDAMRPINDKLSDAEKKRNERFGKELLFFHASIAPDHPLPSAEGLQSVALTPSTFQMFGNVHYVESSDFPLRCTVPSPQASKLELQDVPNNQCLSFHFEMPAA
;
A
#
# COMPACT_ATOMS: atom_id res chain seq x y z
N MET A 1 10.13 -12.98 34.84
CA MET A 1 8.71 -13.04 35.28
C MET A 1 8.27 -14.48 35.22
N LEU A 2 7.56 -14.99 36.23
CA LEU A 2 6.93 -16.31 36.17
C LEU A 2 5.51 -16.10 35.63
N LEU A 3 5.13 -16.75 34.52
CA LEU A 3 3.76 -16.69 34.01
C LEU A 3 2.87 -17.63 34.84
N PRO A 4 1.61 -17.26 35.13
CA PRO A 4 0.68 -18.12 35.86
C PRO A 4 0.04 -19.22 35.00
N PHE A 5 0.41 -19.31 33.72
CA PHE A 5 -0.05 -20.32 32.76
C PHE A 5 1.15 -20.89 31.95
N PRO A 6 1.00 -22.06 31.30
CA PRO A 6 2.06 -22.67 30.51
C PRO A 6 2.57 -21.75 29.39
N TYR A 7 3.88 -21.59 29.31
CA TYR A 7 4.51 -20.83 28.24
C TYR A 7 4.52 -21.64 26.94
N ASP A 8 4.08 -21.00 25.86
CA ASP A 8 4.11 -21.49 24.50
C ASP A 8 4.71 -20.42 23.57
N PHE A 9 5.78 -20.86 22.87
CA PHE A 9 6.43 -20.25 21.72
C PHE A 9 5.47 -19.56 20.75
N GLU A 10 4.71 -20.43 20.10
CA GLU A 10 3.95 -20.12 18.89
C GLU A 10 2.80 -19.17 19.22
N ARG A 11 2.22 -19.28 20.43
CA ARG A 11 1.18 -18.35 20.89
C ARG A 11 1.67 -16.92 21.05
N ILE A 12 2.93 -16.71 21.43
CA ILE A 12 3.52 -15.37 21.51
C ILE A 12 3.74 -14.81 20.11
N VAL A 13 4.13 -15.66 19.15
CA VAL A 13 4.25 -15.27 17.75
C VAL A 13 2.88 -14.85 17.21
N ASP A 14 1.82 -15.61 17.50
CA ASP A 14 0.44 -15.25 17.12
C ASP A 14 0.01 -13.89 17.69
N ASP A 15 0.24 -13.67 18.99
CA ASP A 15 -0.07 -12.39 19.64
C ASP A 15 0.76 -11.24 19.07
N PHE A 16 2.03 -11.49 18.71
CA PHE A 16 2.89 -10.49 18.07
C PHE A 16 2.37 -10.10 16.67
N VAL A 17 1.98 -11.09 15.87
CA VAL A 17 1.35 -10.87 14.56
C VAL A 17 0.09 -10.03 14.73
N PHE A 18 -0.77 -10.37 15.69
CA PHE A 18 -1.98 -9.62 15.99
C PHE A 18 -1.69 -8.17 16.43
N MET A 19 -0.70 -7.95 17.30
CA MET A 19 -0.31 -6.59 17.71
C MET A 19 0.20 -5.73 16.55
N CYS A 20 0.85 -6.33 15.54
CA CYS A 20 1.27 -5.61 14.35
C CYS A 20 0.08 -5.01 13.57
N PHE A 21 -1.12 -5.61 13.65
CA PHE A 21 -2.30 -5.09 12.94
C PHE A 21 -2.71 -3.69 13.40
N PHE A 22 -2.46 -3.31 14.66
CA PHE A 22 -2.75 -1.97 15.18
C PHE A 22 -1.90 -0.87 14.54
N VAL A 23 -0.71 -1.23 14.04
CA VAL A 23 0.24 -0.28 13.46
C VAL A 23 -0.04 -0.05 11.97
N GLY A 24 -0.85 -0.90 11.35
CA GLY A 24 -1.32 -0.75 9.98
C GLY A 24 -1.27 -2.06 9.21
N ASN A 25 -2.28 -2.28 8.37
CA ASN A 25 -2.38 -3.37 7.41
C ASN A 25 -3.22 -2.91 6.22
N ASP A 26 -3.38 -3.76 5.20
CA ASP A 26 -4.08 -3.38 3.96
C ASP A 26 -5.60 -3.20 4.16
N PHE A 27 -6.17 -3.75 5.24
CA PHE A 27 -7.62 -3.80 5.47
C PHE A 27 -8.12 -2.74 6.47
N LEU A 28 -7.24 -2.26 7.35
CA LEU A 28 -7.57 -1.28 8.37
C LEU A 28 -6.55 -0.13 8.38
N PRO A 29 -7.03 1.14 8.50
CA PRO A 29 -6.15 2.24 8.80
C PRO A 29 -5.43 2.03 10.14
N HIS A 30 -4.16 2.45 10.21
CA HIS A 30 -3.40 2.43 11.45
C HIS A 30 -4.04 3.34 12.51
N LEU A 31 -3.96 2.95 13.78
CA LEU A 31 -4.39 3.82 14.87
C LEU A 31 -3.56 5.12 14.85
N PRO A 32 -4.15 6.31 15.05
CA PRO A 32 -3.41 7.57 14.90
C PRO A 32 -2.15 7.69 15.78
N CYS A 33 -2.17 7.04 16.95
CA CYS A 33 -1.08 7.00 17.92
C CYS A 33 -0.02 5.90 17.63
N MET A 34 -0.25 5.04 16.64
CA MET A 34 0.65 3.93 16.28
C MET A 34 1.30 4.19 14.91
N ASP A 35 2.60 4.46 14.91
CA ASP A 35 3.42 4.55 13.70
C ASP A 35 4.73 3.78 13.94
N ILE A 36 5.11 2.90 13.00
CA ILE A 36 6.35 2.12 13.08
C ILE A 36 7.56 3.05 13.28
N ARG A 37 7.55 4.24 12.65
CA ARG A 37 8.64 5.22 12.72
C ARG A 37 8.80 5.86 14.09
N ASP A 38 7.79 5.74 14.95
CA ASP A 38 7.80 6.20 16.33
C ASP A 38 8.08 5.06 17.33
N GLY A 39 8.36 3.84 16.85
CA GLY A 39 8.65 2.68 17.72
C GLY A 39 7.39 2.04 18.30
N ALA A 40 6.25 2.14 17.61
CA ALA A 40 4.97 1.60 18.08
C ALA A 40 5.00 0.10 18.39
N VAL A 41 5.68 -0.70 17.55
CA VAL A 41 5.80 -2.15 17.74
C VAL A 41 6.59 -2.47 19.02
N ASP A 42 7.71 -1.77 19.25
CA ASP A 42 8.52 -1.94 20.46
C ASP A 42 7.71 -1.59 21.72
N TYR A 43 6.92 -0.50 21.64
CA TYR A 43 6.04 -0.09 22.73
C TYR A 43 4.96 -1.14 23.02
N LEU A 44 4.29 -1.67 21.99
CA LEU A 44 3.28 -2.73 22.14
C LEU A 44 3.88 -4.00 22.76
N LEU A 45 5.06 -4.42 22.34
CA LEU A 45 5.78 -5.55 22.94
C LEU A 45 6.09 -5.33 24.43
N LEU A 46 6.50 -4.13 24.81
CA LEU A 46 6.76 -3.78 26.21
C LEU A 46 5.48 -3.81 27.05
N VAL A 47 4.38 -3.25 26.52
CA VAL A 47 3.06 -3.27 27.16
C VAL A 47 2.57 -4.71 27.33
N TYR A 48 2.67 -5.51 26.27
CA TYR A 48 2.32 -6.92 26.28
C TYR A 48 3.13 -7.71 27.32
N ALA A 49 4.46 -7.60 27.31
CA ALA A 49 5.32 -8.29 28.27
C ALA A 49 5.01 -7.92 29.74
N LYS A 50 4.65 -6.65 29.99
CA LYS A 50 4.24 -6.16 31.31
C LYS A 50 2.90 -6.76 31.76
N LEU A 51 1.92 -6.86 30.86
CA LEU A 51 0.54 -7.22 31.18
C LEU A 51 0.25 -8.72 31.07
N LEU A 52 1.00 -9.46 30.25
CA LEU A 52 0.79 -10.89 30.00
C LEU A 52 0.63 -11.73 31.28
N PRO A 53 1.41 -11.54 32.37
CA PRO A 53 1.20 -12.29 33.61
C PRO A 53 -0.17 -12.03 34.26
N SER A 54 -0.77 -10.85 34.07
CA SER A 54 -2.09 -10.50 34.62
C SER A 54 -3.27 -10.84 33.72
N LEU A 55 -3.04 -11.04 32.40
CA LEU A 55 -4.11 -11.35 31.44
C LEU A 55 -4.69 -12.78 31.60
N GLY A 56 -3.96 -13.67 32.28
CA GLY A 56 -4.39 -15.06 32.48
C GLY A 56 -4.37 -15.93 31.21
N GLY A 57 -3.82 -15.42 30.10
CA GLY A 57 -3.63 -16.13 28.84
C GLY A 57 -3.16 -15.21 27.71
N TYR A 58 -3.12 -15.74 26.49
CA TYR A 58 -2.73 -15.08 25.25
C TYR A 58 -3.86 -14.21 24.66
N LEU A 59 -3.53 -13.19 23.85
CA LEU A 59 -4.49 -12.29 23.19
C LEU A 59 -5.31 -13.01 22.12
N THR A 60 -4.73 -14.03 21.51
CA THR A 60 -5.34 -14.82 20.46
C THR A 60 -5.57 -16.25 20.93
N LYS A 61 -6.46 -16.97 20.24
CA LYS A 61 -6.75 -18.40 20.44
C LYS A 61 -6.28 -19.21 19.22
N PRO A 62 -6.02 -20.53 19.39
CA PRO A 62 -5.75 -21.41 18.26
C PRO A 62 -6.89 -21.33 17.23
N GLY A 63 -6.54 -21.23 15.95
CA GLY A 63 -7.53 -21.07 14.88
C GLY A 63 -7.93 -19.62 14.57
N GLY A 64 -7.16 -18.62 15.02
CA GLY A 64 -7.31 -17.23 14.55
C GLY A 64 -8.42 -16.42 15.23
N ASP A 65 -8.99 -16.91 16.33
CA ASP A 65 -9.94 -16.13 17.13
C ASP A 65 -9.23 -15.17 18.09
N VAL A 66 -9.81 -13.98 18.27
CA VAL A 66 -9.27 -12.93 19.14
C VAL A 66 -10.00 -12.93 20.47
N ASP A 67 -9.26 -12.80 21.57
CA ASP A 67 -9.80 -12.69 22.92
C ASP A 67 -9.98 -11.21 23.30
N LEU A 68 -11.17 -10.68 22.99
CA LEU A 68 -11.47 -9.25 23.15
C LEU A 68 -11.33 -8.75 24.59
N ASP A 69 -11.57 -9.60 25.59
CA ASP A 69 -11.37 -9.28 27.01
C ASP A 69 -9.91 -8.85 27.28
N LYS A 70 -8.95 -9.57 26.71
CA LYS A 70 -7.52 -9.30 26.91
C LYS A 70 -7.03 -8.15 26.03
N VAL A 71 -7.58 -8.03 24.82
CA VAL A 71 -7.26 -6.94 23.91
C VAL A 71 -7.74 -5.59 24.47
N ASP A 72 -8.91 -5.56 25.12
CA ASP A 72 -9.44 -4.36 25.79
C ASP A 72 -8.44 -3.81 26.82
N VAL A 73 -7.81 -4.68 27.60
CA VAL A 73 -6.78 -4.30 28.59
C VAL A 73 -5.55 -3.67 27.94
N ILE A 74 -5.08 -4.23 26.82
CA ILE A 74 -3.93 -3.68 26.06
C ILE A 74 -4.29 -2.30 25.50
N LEU A 75 -5.45 -2.18 24.86
CA LEU A 75 -5.91 -0.93 24.25
C LEU A 75 -6.19 0.16 25.28
N ALA A 76 -6.64 -0.21 26.48
CA ALA A 76 -6.79 0.73 27.59
C ALA A 76 -5.45 1.36 28.01
N GLU A 77 -4.38 0.57 28.10
CA GLU A 77 -3.04 1.07 28.45
C GLU A 77 -2.44 1.92 27.32
N VAL A 78 -2.66 1.52 26.07
CA VAL A 78 -2.29 2.33 24.89
C VAL A 78 -3.04 3.66 24.88
N GLY A 79 -4.36 3.62 25.08
CA GLY A 79 -5.23 4.80 25.10
C GLY A 79 -4.88 5.78 26.22
N ALA A 80 -4.34 5.29 27.34
CA ALA A 80 -3.91 6.13 28.46
C ALA A 80 -2.67 6.99 28.14
N VAL A 81 -1.81 6.55 27.21
CA VAL A 81 -0.59 7.30 26.82
C VAL A 81 -0.74 8.06 25.51
N GLU A 82 -1.85 7.92 24.81
CA GLU A 82 -2.12 8.46 23.48
C GLU A 82 -1.80 9.97 23.37
N GLU A 83 -2.26 10.78 24.33
CA GLU A 83 -1.96 12.21 24.36
C GLU A 83 -0.45 12.49 24.47
N SER A 84 0.26 11.72 25.29
CA SER A 84 1.71 11.88 25.47
C SER A 84 2.49 11.52 24.20
N ILE A 85 1.99 10.55 23.42
CA ILE A 85 2.57 10.18 22.12
C ILE A 85 2.43 11.34 21.15
N PHE A 86 1.24 11.94 21.05
CA PHE A 86 1.03 13.10 20.17
C PHE A 86 1.88 14.31 20.55
N GLN A 87 1.92 14.65 21.83
CA GLN A 87 2.77 15.75 22.32
C GLN A 87 4.26 15.51 22.00
N ARG A 88 4.74 14.28 22.15
CA ARG A 88 6.12 13.91 21.80
C ARG A 88 6.37 14.04 20.29
N ARG A 89 5.41 13.64 19.45
CA ARG A 89 5.50 13.76 17.99
C ARG A 89 5.63 15.23 17.57
N VAL A 90 4.75 16.11 18.08
CA VAL A 90 4.80 17.56 17.83
C VAL A 90 6.14 18.16 18.27
N ALA A 91 6.64 17.77 19.44
CA ALA A 91 7.93 18.26 19.94
C ALA A 91 9.11 17.84 19.04
N LYS A 92 9.13 16.58 18.60
CA LYS A 92 10.15 16.02 17.70
C LYS A 92 10.10 16.68 16.32
N GLU A 93 8.92 16.92 15.78
CA GLU A 93 8.74 17.65 14.53
C GLU A 93 9.28 19.08 14.63
N ARG A 94 8.92 19.80 15.70
CA ARG A 94 9.44 21.15 15.96
C ARG A 94 10.96 21.18 16.05
N GLU A 95 11.56 20.21 16.74
CA GLU A 95 13.03 20.08 16.82
C GLU A 95 13.66 19.82 15.45
N ASN A 96 13.08 18.92 14.65
CA ASN A 96 13.55 18.62 13.30
C ASN A 96 13.48 19.85 12.40
N THR A 97 12.36 20.58 12.40
CA THR A 97 12.23 21.82 11.63
C THR A 97 13.27 22.86 12.03
N MET A 98 13.54 23.03 13.33
CA MET A 98 14.59 23.92 13.81
C MET A 98 15.99 23.47 13.37
N ARG A 99 16.25 22.17 13.37
CA ARG A 99 17.53 21.60 12.92
C ARG A 99 17.74 21.81 11.42
N ASP A 100 16.69 21.64 10.62
CA ASP A 100 16.76 21.81 9.17
C ASP A 100 16.90 23.29 8.80
N ALA A 101 16.21 24.20 9.49
CA ALA A 101 16.42 25.64 9.33
C ALA A 101 17.87 26.05 9.66
N ARG A 102 18.48 25.48 10.71
CA ARG A 102 19.90 25.69 11.03
C ARG A 102 20.84 25.16 9.94
N ARG A 103 20.53 24.01 9.34
CA ARG A 103 21.32 23.45 8.23
C ARG A 103 21.24 24.31 6.97
N LEU A 104 20.05 24.79 6.60
CA LEU A 104 19.87 25.69 5.46
C LEU A 104 20.65 27.01 5.66
N THR A 105 20.54 27.61 6.85
CA THR A 105 21.26 28.87 7.15
C THR A 105 22.78 28.68 7.19
N SER A 106 23.28 27.56 7.71
CA SER A 106 24.71 27.23 7.64
C SER A 106 25.18 27.00 6.21
N GLY A 107 24.45 26.23 5.41
CA GLY A 107 24.79 25.97 4.01
C GLY A 107 24.75 27.23 3.13
N GLN A 108 23.81 28.14 3.40
CA GLN A 108 23.78 29.47 2.78
C GLN A 108 24.99 30.31 3.18
N ARG A 109 25.39 30.30 4.47
CA ARG A 109 26.61 30.98 4.93
C ARG A 109 27.87 30.42 4.30
N ASP A 110 27.98 29.10 4.16
CA ASP A 110 29.13 28.43 3.53
C ASP A 110 29.21 28.74 2.03
N GLN A 111 28.07 28.79 1.33
CA GLN A 111 28.01 29.24 -0.06
C GLN A 111 28.42 30.70 -0.20
N VAL A 112 27.90 31.60 0.64
CA VAL A 112 28.24 33.03 0.61
C VAL A 112 29.74 33.21 0.87
N MET A 113 30.30 32.53 1.88
CA MET A 113 31.73 32.53 2.19
C MET A 113 32.58 31.96 1.03
N ALA A 114 32.11 30.91 0.36
CA ALA A 114 32.80 30.36 -0.81
C ALA A 114 32.81 31.35 -2.00
N THR A 115 31.72 32.08 -2.27
CA THR A 115 31.71 33.15 -3.27
C THR A 115 32.64 34.30 -2.89
N VAL A 116 32.59 34.77 -1.64
CA VAL A 116 33.46 35.85 -1.14
C VAL A 116 34.93 35.44 -1.21
N ALA A 117 35.27 34.20 -0.88
CA ALA A 117 36.63 33.67 -1.02
C ALA A 117 37.08 33.59 -2.48
N LYS A 118 36.16 33.26 -3.40
CA LYS A 118 36.43 33.22 -4.85
C LYS A 118 36.65 34.62 -5.42
N ASP A 119 35.82 35.59 -5.04
CA ASP A 119 35.94 36.99 -5.45
C ASP A 119 37.21 37.64 -4.87
N SER A 120 37.57 37.29 -3.63
CA SER A 120 38.83 37.71 -3.01
C SER A 120 40.05 37.07 -3.68
N ALA A 121 39.97 35.81 -4.12
CA ALA A 121 41.05 35.16 -4.85
C ALA A 121 41.27 35.81 -6.23
N VAL A 122 40.18 36.14 -6.95
CA VAL A 122 40.23 36.86 -8.23
C VAL A 122 40.86 38.24 -8.05
N ALA A 123 40.44 39.02 -7.05
CA ALA A 123 40.99 40.35 -6.77
C ALA A 123 42.49 40.34 -6.42
N VAL A 124 43.00 39.28 -5.78
CA VAL A 124 44.43 39.13 -5.45
C VAL A 124 45.26 38.78 -6.69
N THR A 125 44.74 37.97 -7.60
CA THR A 125 45.38 37.73 -8.91
C THR A 125 45.43 38.98 -9.77
N THR A 126 44.39 39.81 -9.79
CA THR A 126 44.36 41.05 -10.58
C THR A 126 45.31 42.12 -10.02
N LYS A 127 45.49 42.19 -8.69
CA LYS A 127 46.49 43.10 -8.06
C LYS A 127 47.94 42.66 -8.27
N ARG A 128 48.22 41.36 -8.40
CA ARG A 128 49.58 40.85 -8.69
C ARG A 128 50.04 41.11 -10.13
N LEU A 129 49.14 41.40 -11.05
CA LEU A 129 49.47 41.71 -12.45
C LEU A 129 49.72 43.21 -12.72
N LYS A 130 49.47 44.11 -11.75
CA LYS A 130 49.64 45.58 -11.90
C LYS A 130 50.82 46.19 -11.14
N GLY A 131 51.84 45.40 -10.79
CA GLY A 131 53.06 45.88 -10.12
C GLY A 131 54.33 45.64 -10.94
N GLY A 132 54.63 46.55 -11.87
CA GLY A 132 55.89 46.61 -12.63
C GLY A 132 55.94 47.86 -13.51
N GLU A 133 56.91 48.75 -13.26
CA GLU A 133 57.00 50.15 -13.70
C GLU A 133 57.41 50.36 -15.19
N GLY A 134 56.98 51.48 -15.80
CA GLY A 134 57.57 52.08 -17.01
C GLY A 134 56.60 52.90 -17.88
N ALA A 135 56.86 54.21 -18.05
CA ALA A 135 55.93 55.24 -18.52
C ALA A 135 55.73 55.39 -20.05
N ALA A 136 54.50 55.79 -20.46
CA ALA A 136 54.23 56.81 -21.50
C ALA A 136 52.74 57.19 -21.51
N VAL A 137 52.47 58.49 -21.63
CA VAL A 137 51.14 59.12 -21.63
C VAL A 137 50.49 59.00 -23.02
N ALA A 138 49.25 58.53 -23.07
CA ALA A 138 48.30 58.84 -24.14
C ALA A 138 46.89 58.90 -23.54
N THR A 139 46.26 60.05 -23.70
CA THR A 139 44.86 60.35 -23.39
C THR A 139 43.94 59.66 -24.40
N ALA A 140 42.89 58.98 -23.94
CA ALA A 140 41.49 59.14 -24.41
C ALA A 140 40.62 57.95 -23.96
N GLU A 141 39.48 58.33 -23.38
CA GLU A 141 38.17 57.67 -23.42
C GLU A 141 37.86 56.55 -22.40
N ASP A 142 36.92 56.92 -21.51
CA ASP A 142 36.02 56.07 -20.76
C ASP A 142 35.39 55.00 -21.67
N ASP A 143 35.47 53.74 -21.26
CA ASP A 143 34.42 52.77 -21.58
C ASP A 143 34.22 51.85 -20.37
N ASP A 144 33.14 52.17 -19.67
CA ASP A 144 32.53 51.47 -18.56
C ASP A 144 31.72 50.30 -19.15
N ASP A 145 32.29 49.09 -19.24
CA ASP A 145 31.53 47.87 -19.55
C ASP A 145 31.83 46.78 -18.52
N ASP A 146 31.39 47.02 -17.28
CA ASP A 146 31.13 45.96 -16.31
C ASP A 146 29.83 45.24 -16.71
N SER A 147 29.97 44.21 -17.55
CA SER A 147 28.90 43.27 -17.85
C SER A 147 29.25 41.86 -17.37
N THR A 148 29.68 41.73 -16.11
CA THR A 148 29.73 40.43 -15.44
C THR A 148 28.30 39.96 -15.17
N LYS A 149 27.65 39.34 -16.19
CA LYS A 149 26.28 38.80 -16.08
C LYS A 149 26.17 37.84 -14.90
N VAL A 150 25.57 38.30 -13.81
CA VAL A 150 25.19 37.44 -12.69
C VAL A 150 24.10 36.51 -13.19
N LEU A 151 24.48 35.27 -13.55
CA LEU A 151 23.55 34.23 -13.97
C LEU A 151 22.47 34.07 -12.91
N THR A 152 21.21 34.17 -13.34
CA THR A 152 20.04 33.89 -12.52
C THR A 152 20.08 32.45 -12.01
N PRO A 153 19.37 32.13 -10.91
CA PRO A 153 19.28 30.76 -10.42
C PRO A 153 18.85 29.75 -11.50
N ALA A 154 17.96 30.17 -12.40
CA ALA A 154 17.52 29.36 -13.55
C ALA A 154 18.67 29.09 -14.54
N GLU A 155 19.44 30.12 -14.92
CA GLU A 155 20.56 29.97 -15.85
C GLU A 155 21.72 29.13 -15.27
N ARG A 156 21.95 29.19 -13.94
CA ARG A 156 22.92 28.31 -13.25
C ARG A 156 22.47 26.84 -13.24
N GLN A 157 21.18 26.60 -13.12
CA GLN A 157 20.61 25.27 -13.14
C GLN A 157 20.63 24.67 -14.56
N GLU A 158 20.42 25.51 -15.59
CA GLU A 158 20.57 25.15 -17.00
C GLU A 158 22.02 24.75 -17.35
N ALA A 159 23.01 25.52 -16.86
CA ALA A 159 24.43 25.24 -17.05
C ALA A 159 24.89 23.92 -16.40
N LYS A 160 24.18 23.46 -15.35
CA LYS A 160 24.43 22.15 -14.70
C LYS A 160 24.14 20.96 -15.62
N TYR A 161 23.24 21.13 -16.59
CA TYR A 161 22.82 20.06 -17.50
C TYR A 161 23.49 20.14 -18.88
N GLN A 162 24.18 21.23 -19.19
CA GLN A 162 24.81 21.46 -20.51
C GLN A 162 25.83 20.39 -20.91
N ASN A 163 26.52 19.77 -19.95
CA ASN A 163 27.55 18.77 -20.20
C ASN A 163 27.07 17.32 -20.00
N MET A 164 25.75 17.09 -19.90
CA MET A 164 25.18 15.75 -19.69
C MET A 164 24.57 15.19 -20.99
N PRO A 165 24.53 13.85 -21.15
CA PRO A 165 23.72 13.22 -22.19
C PRO A 165 22.25 13.67 -22.09
N VAL A 166 21.61 13.88 -23.25
CA VAL A 166 20.24 14.45 -23.35
C VAL A 166 19.22 13.70 -22.50
N GLU A 167 19.27 12.37 -22.49
CA GLU A 167 18.35 11.51 -21.73
C GLU A 167 18.51 11.71 -20.21
N LEU A 168 19.75 11.83 -19.73
CA LEU A 168 20.05 12.05 -18.32
C LEU A 168 19.66 13.48 -17.89
N ALA A 169 19.93 14.47 -18.74
CA ALA A 169 19.50 15.85 -18.51
C ALA A 169 17.96 15.96 -18.44
N LEU A 170 17.23 15.27 -19.32
CA LEU A 170 15.77 15.21 -19.30
C LEU A 170 15.27 14.57 -18.00
N LYS A 171 15.85 13.45 -17.58
CA LYS A 171 15.51 12.77 -16.33
C LYS A 171 15.67 13.69 -15.11
N TYR A 172 16.79 14.41 -15.00
CA TYR A 172 17.01 15.35 -13.90
C TYR A 172 16.06 16.55 -13.94
N ARG A 173 15.70 17.04 -15.13
CA ARG A 173 14.72 18.14 -15.27
C ARG A 173 13.32 17.71 -14.84
N ILE A 174 12.91 16.48 -15.19
CA ILE A 174 11.66 15.88 -14.72
C ILE A 174 11.70 15.77 -13.19
N GLN A 175 12.77 15.21 -12.62
CA GLN A 175 12.93 15.05 -11.18
C GLN A 175 12.87 16.38 -10.43
N ALA A 176 13.57 17.42 -10.91
CA ALA A 176 13.55 18.75 -10.29
C ALA A 176 12.16 19.41 -10.36
N LYS A 177 11.42 19.19 -11.45
CA LYS A 177 10.04 19.68 -11.60
C LYS A 177 9.09 18.95 -10.65
N GLU A 178 9.26 17.64 -10.49
CA GLU A 178 8.52 16.81 -9.52
C GLU A 178 8.78 17.27 -8.09
N GLU A 179 10.04 17.52 -7.73
CA GLU A 179 10.48 17.99 -6.42
C GLU A 179 9.91 19.38 -6.11
N ALA A 180 9.98 20.32 -7.05
CA ALA A 180 9.39 21.65 -6.89
C ALA A 180 7.85 21.60 -6.74
N LYS A 181 7.18 20.70 -7.47
CA LYS A 181 5.73 20.48 -7.33
C LYS A 181 5.39 19.94 -5.95
N LEU A 182 6.18 19.00 -5.46
CA LEU A 182 6.03 18.40 -4.14
C LEU A 182 6.27 19.42 -3.02
N ASP A 183 7.28 20.27 -3.13
CA ASP A 183 7.56 21.31 -2.13
C ASP A 183 6.44 22.36 -2.08
N LYS A 184 5.85 22.71 -3.23
CA LYS A 184 4.65 23.55 -3.27
C LYS A 184 3.47 22.88 -2.55
N LEU A 185 3.21 21.60 -2.84
CA LEU A 185 2.14 20.84 -2.16
C LEU A 185 2.36 20.84 -0.64
N LYS A 186 3.58 20.54 -0.17
CA LYS A 186 3.91 20.56 1.26
C LYS A 186 3.62 21.90 1.94
N ALA A 187 3.90 23.01 1.26
CA ALA A 187 3.66 24.34 1.82
C ALA A 187 2.18 24.70 1.93
N GLU A 188 1.30 24.06 1.15
CA GLU A 188 -0.14 24.27 1.16
C GLU A 188 -0.87 23.42 2.20
N ILE A 189 -0.26 22.33 2.68
CA ILE A 189 -0.83 21.44 3.70
C ILE A 189 -0.99 22.20 5.03
N LYS A 190 -2.21 22.23 5.55
CA LYS A 190 -2.50 22.71 6.91
C LYS A 190 -3.05 21.56 7.75
N ASP A 191 -2.44 21.33 8.90
CA ASP A 191 -2.99 20.39 9.89
C ASP A 191 -4.09 21.11 10.70
N HIS A 192 -5.34 20.79 10.38
CA HIS A 192 -6.52 21.31 11.09
C HIS A 192 -6.76 20.61 12.43
N VAL A 193 -6.40 19.32 12.52
CA VAL A 193 -6.66 18.48 13.69
C VAL A 193 -5.75 18.88 14.85
N ARG A 194 -4.46 19.16 14.58
CA ARG A 194 -3.46 19.56 15.58
C ARG A 194 -3.40 18.57 16.74
N LEU A 195 -2.97 17.35 16.45
CA LEU A 195 -2.85 16.28 17.43
C LEU A 195 -1.93 16.68 18.59
N GLY A 196 -2.37 16.43 19.83
CA GLY A 196 -1.62 16.78 21.04
C GLY A 196 -1.89 18.19 21.59
N GLU A 197 -2.64 19.04 20.89
CA GLU A 197 -3.15 20.31 21.42
C GLU A 197 -4.55 20.16 22.04
N PRO A 198 -4.92 20.87 23.12
CA PRO A 198 -6.24 20.77 23.75
C PRO A 198 -7.39 20.78 22.72
N GLY A 199 -8.29 19.80 22.81
CA GLY A 199 -9.41 19.61 21.88
C GLY A 199 -9.07 18.89 20.57
N TRP A 200 -7.88 18.29 20.44
CA TRP A 200 -7.46 17.55 19.23
C TRP A 200 -8.42 16.44 18.84
N LYS A 201 -8.98 15.74 19.83
CA LYS A 201 -9.88 14.62 19.61
C LYS A 201 -11.20 15.04 18.97
N THR A 202 -11.81 16.11 19.49
CA THR A 202 -13.02 16.70 18.92
C THR A 202 -12.77 17.16 17.48
N ARG A 203 -11.66 17.88 17.24
CA ARG A 203 -11.30 18.31 15.88
C ARG A 203 -11.06 17.14 14.94
N TYR A 204 -10.45 16.05 15.41
CA TYR A 204 -10.23 14.85 14.60
C TYR A 204 -11.56 14.25 14.14
N TYR A 205 -12.49 14.00 15.05
CA TYR A 205 -13.77 13.44 14.67
C TYR A 205 -14.54 14.41 13.78
N GLU A 206 -14.67 15.69 14.13
CA GLU A 206 -15.37 16.68 13.29
C GLU A 206 -14.81 16.79 11.86
N ASP A 207 -13.48 16.69 11.70
CA ASP A 207 -12.80 16.83 10.41
C ASP A 207 -12.76 15.52 9.60
N LYS A 208 -12.49 14.38 10.27
CA LYS A 208 -12.20 13.09 9.62
C LYS A 208 -13.39 12.13 9.58
N LEU A 209 -14.20 12.12 10.62
CA LEU A 209 -15.29 11.16 10.86
C LEU A 209 -16.54 11.97 11.20
N LYS A 210 -17.23 12.45 10.15
CA LYS A 210 -18.34 13.42 10.24
C LYS A 210 -19.35 13.00 11.32
N ALA A 211 -19.97 13.96 11.98
CA ALA A 211 -20.77 13.76 13.21
C ALA A 211 -21.96 12.77 13.11
N ASP A 212 -22.32 12.26 11.94
CA ASP A 212 -23.33 11.20 11.78
C ASP A 212 -22.72 9.77 11.91
N ASP A 213 -21.38 9.66 11.89
CA ASP A 213 -20.59 8.41 11.93
C ASP A 213 -20.22 7.95 13.36
N ILE A 214 -20.86 8.54 14.40
CA ILE A 214 -20.42 8.52 15.81
C ILE A 214 -20.12 7.13 16.39
N GLU A 215 -18.97 7.09 17.07
CA GLU A 215 -18.39 6.14 18.06
C GLU A 215 -18.71 4.65 17.89
N ILE A 216 -19.96 4.21 18.04
CA ILE A 216 -20.26 2.76 18.09
C ILE A 216 -20.00 2.10 16.74
N GLY A 217 -20.44 2.72 15.63
CA GLY A 217 -20.28 2.13 14.29
C GLY A 217 -18.81 1.96 13.90
N THR A 218 -18.02 3.02 14.12
CA THR A 218 -16.58 3.02 13.84
C THR A 218 -15.81 2.04 14.72
N ILE A 219 -16.08 2.03 16.04
CA ILE A 219 -15.42 1.11 16.99
C ILE A 219 -15.75 -0.35 16.65
N LEU A 220 -17.04 -0.68 16.47
CA LEU A 220 -17.47 -2.04 16.16
C LEU A 220 -16.82 -2.50 14.84
N SER A 221 -16.90 -1.69 13.79
CA SER A 221 -16.30 -2.03 12.49
C SER A 221 -14.78 -2.23 12.59
N TYR A 222 -14.08 -1.44 13.40
CA TYR A 222 -12.65 -1.61 13.58
C TYR A 222 -12.32 -2.93 14.32
N VAL A 223 -13.07 -3.25 15.37
CA VAL A 223 -12.93 -4.51 16.13
C VAL A 223 -13.27 -5.73 15.26
N GLU A 224 -14.33 -5.64 14.46
CA GLU A 224 -14.64 -6.66 13.45
C GLU A 224 -13.47 -6.83 12.49
N GLY A 225 -12.88 -5.74 12.00
CA GLY A 225 -11.74 -5.82 11.11
C GLY A 225 -10.53 -6.50 11.72
N LEU A 226 -10.21 -6.24 12.98
CA LEU A 226 -9.11 -6.94 13.67
C LEU A 226 -9.35 -8.45 13.73
N CYS A 227 -10.60 -8.86 14.01
CA CYS A 227 -11.00 -10.26 14.02
C CYS A 227 -10.99 -10.87 12.61
N TRP A 228 -11.44 -10.12 11.60
CA TRP A 228 -11.46 -10.53 10.20
C TRP A 228 -10.04 -10.77 9.70
N VAL A 229 -9.11 -9.85 9.96
CA VAL A 229 -7.70 -9.96 9.55
C VAL A 229 -7.04 -11.15 10.24
N MET A 230 -7.27 -11.35 11.54
CA MET A 230 -6.72 -12.51 12.24
C MET A 230 -7.21 -13.83 11.62
N ARG A 231 -8.51 -13.96 11.35
CA ARG A 231 -9.07 -15.14 10.68
C ARG A 231 -8.55 -15.30 9.25
N TYR A 232 -8.39 -14.20 8.51
CA TYR A 232 -7.87 -14.20 7.14
C TYR A 232 -6.49 -14.88 7.05
N TYR A 233 -5.58 -14.54 7.96
CA TYR A 233 -4.24 -15.12 7.98
C TYR A 233 -4.19 -16.57 8.49
N TYR A 234 -5.07 -16.97 9.40
CA TYR A 234 -4.98 -18.26 10.09
C TYR A 234 -5.93 -19.34 9.58
N THR A 235 -7.08 -18.95 9.05
CA THR A 235 -8.18 -19.85 8.62
C THR A 235 -8.71 -19.55 7.23
N GLY A 236 -8.18 -18.53 6.56
CA GLY A 236 -8.69 -18.04 5.28
C GLY A 236 -9.80 -16.99 5.44
N VAL A 237 -10.41 -16.60 4.31
CA VAL A 237 -11.36 -15.49 4.25
C VAL A 237 -12.57 -15.74 5.16
N ALA A 238 -12.75 -14.85 6.15
CA ALA A 238 -13.89 -14.91 7.07
C ALA A 238 -15.18 -14.35 6.47
N SER A 239 -15.06 -13.36 5.58
CA SER A 239 -16.16 -12.79 4.80
C SER A 239 -15.62 -12.13 3.54
N TRP A 240 -16.18 -12.45 2.39
CA TRP A 240 -15.86 -11.80 1.12
C TRP A 240 -16.47 -10.40 0.97
N GLN A 241 -17.49 -10.09 1.78
CA GLN A 241 -18.31 -8.88 1.66
C GLN A 241 -17.97 -7.85 2.74
N TRP A 242 -17.44 -8.29 3.87
CA TRP A 242 -17.05 -7.40 4.95
C TRP A 242 -15.93 -6.44 4.50
N PHE A 243 -16.09 -5.17 4.81
CA PHE A 243 -15.06 -4.14 4.67
C PHE A 243 -15.21 -3.11 5.79
N TYR A 244 -14.14 -2.36 6.04
CA TYR A 244 -14.17 -1.26 7.00
C TYR A 244 -14.71 0.02 6.33
N PRO A 245 -15.91 0.53 6.70
CA PRO A 245 -16.62 1.55 5.94
C PRO A 245 -16.19 2.99 6.31
N PHE A 246 -14.96 3.18 6.75
CA PHE A 246 -14.41 4.48 7.10
C PHE A 246 -12.99 4.64 6.56
N HIS A 247 -12.61 5.87 6.22
CA HIS A 247 -11.26 6.18 5.74
C HIS A 247 -10.22 6.29 6.87
N TYR A 248 -10.69 6.38 8.12
CA TYR A 248 -9.88 6.70 9.29
C TYR A 248 -10.18 5.74 10.44
N ALA A 249 -9.15 5.45 11.23
CA ALA A 249 -9.28 4.62 12.43
C ALA A 249 -9.82 5.44 13.61
N PRO A 250 -10.53 4.83 14.57
CA PRO A 250 -10.79 5.48 15.84
C PRO A 250 -9.48 5.63 16.64
N PHE A 251 -9.52 6.41 17.72
CA PHE A 251 -8.42 6.43 18.68
C PHE A 251 -8.42 5.19 19.57
N ALA A 252 -7.23 4.81 20.06
CA ALA A 252 -7.11 3.70 21.01
C ALA A 252 -7.87 4.00 22.30
N SER A 253 -7.92 5.28 22.71
CA SER A 253 -8.67 5.72 23.88
C SER A 253 -10.20 5.57 23.77
N ASP A 254 -10.73 5.29 22.57
CA ASP A 254 -12.15 5.01 22.31
C ASP A 254 -12.45 3.52 22.14
N LEU A 255 -11.44 2.70 21.87
CA LEU A 255 -11.57 1.24 21.82
C LEU A 255 -11.66 0.67 23.25
N LYS A 256 -12.75 0.99 23.95
CA LYS A 256 -13.04 0.58 25.33
C LYS A 256 -14.30 -0.25 25.42
N ASN A 257 -14.30 -1.18 26.37
CA ASN A 257 -15.36 -2.16 26.57
C ASN A 257 -15.64 -2.92 25.26
N ILE A 258 -14.58 -3.33 24.56
CA ILE A 258 -14.71 -4.07 23.30
C ILE A 258 -15.06 -5.55 23.54
N ASP A 259 -14.85 -6.04 24.77
CA ASP A 259 -15.27 -7.35 25.28
C ASP A 259 -16.75 -7.66 25.06
N ARG A 260 -17.60 -6.61 25.07
CA ARG A 260 -19.05 -6.75 24.86
C ARG A 260 -19.43 -7.16 23.44
N PHE A 261 -18.55 -6.98 22.46
CA PHE A 261 -18.86 -7.21 21.07
C PHE A 261 -18.81 -8.71 20.73
N LYS A 262 -19.82 -9.17 20.00
CA LYS A 262 -19.87 -10.53 19.47
C LYS A 262 -19.66 -10.47 17.97
N VAL A 263 -18.47 -10.83 17.52
CA VAL A 263 -18.09 -10.78 16.12
C VAL A 263 -18.42 -12.11 15.45
N SER A 264 -19.22 -12.05 14.40
CA SER A 264 -19.55 -13.18 13.53
C SER A 264 -19.58 -12.72 12.09
N PHE A 265 -19.10 -13.56 11.18
CA PHE A 265 -19.03 -13.25 9.76
C PHE A 265 -19.88 -14.24 8.98
N ASP A 266 -20.56 -13.73 7.94
CA ASP A 266 -21.02 -14.56 6.84
C ASP A 266 -19.93 -14.62 5.78
N VAL A 267 -19.55 -15.84 5.37
CA VAL A 267 -18.45 -16.02 4.43
C VAL A 267 -18.78 -15.37 3.09
N GLY A 268 -20.05 -15.47 2.65
CA GLY A 268 -20.46 -14.93 1.36
C GLY A 268 -19.72 -15.60 0.18
N GLN A 269 -19.58 -14.87 -0.92
CA GLN A 269 -18.85 -15.33 -2.11
C GLN A 269 -17.97 -14.21 -2.68
N PRO A 270 -16.82 -14.52 -3.28
CA PRO A 270 -16.01 -13.53 -3.97
C PRO A 270 -16.78 -12.97 -5.16
N PHE A 271 -16.57 -11.71 -5.54
CA PHE A 271 -17.07 -11.17 -6.80
C PHE A 271 -16.61 -11.98 -8.02
N CYS A 272 -17.42 -11.98 -9.09
CA CYS A 272 -16.97 -12.43 -10.39
C CYS A 272 -15.89 -11.46 -10.90
N PRO A 273 -14.99 -11.90 -11.79
CA PRO A 273 -13.90 -11.07 -12.29
C PRO A 273 -14.32 -9.68 -12.77
N PHE A 274 -15.44 -9.56 -13.52
CA PHE A 274 -15.91 -8.27 -14.00
C PHE A 274 -16.61 -7.44 -12.91
N GLU A 275 -17.29 -8.06 -11.96
CA GLU A 275 -17.86 -7.37 -10.79
C GLU A 275 -16.73 -6.71 -9.98
N GLN A 276 -15.64 -7.44 -9.73
CA GLN A 276 -14.45 -6.91 -9.07
C GLN A 276 -13.80 -5.79 -9.88
N LEU A 277 -13.61 -5.96 -11.20
CA LEU A 277 -13.00 -4.92 -12.03
C LEU A 277 -13.83 -3.62 -12.01
N MET A 278 -15.17 -3.73 -12.03
CA MET A 278 -16.05 -2.59 -11.89
C MET A 278 -15.97 -1.97 -10.48
N GLY A 279 -15.70 -2.78 -9.46
CA GLY A 279 -15.49 -2.34 -8.08
C GLY A 279 -14.13 -1.68 -7.79
N VAL A 280 -13.13 -1.85 -8.67
CA VAL A 280 -11.75 -1.40 -8.42
C VAL A 280 -11.27 -0.37 -9.44
N PHE A 281 -11.66 -0.48 -10.72
CA PHE A 281 -11.06 0.32 -11.76
C PHE A 281 -11.66 1.73 -11.83
N PRO A 282 -10.85 2.78 -12.02
CA PRO A 282 -11.35 4.09 -12.40
C PRO A 282 -11.85 4.08 -13.85
N ALA A 283 -12.68 5.07 -14.21
CA ALA A 283 -13.26 5.21 -15.53
C ALA A 283 -12.22 5.22 -16.67
N ASP A 284 -11.03 5.78 -16.44
CA ASP A 284 -9.93 5.81 -17.41
C ASP A 284 -9.42 4.40 -17.79
N SER A 285 -9.61 3.43 -16.90
CA SER A 285 -9.22 2.03 -17.12
C SER A 285 -10.33 1.19 -17.77
N ARG A 286 -11.41 1.82 -18.27
CA ARG A 286 -12.53 1.12 -18.94
C ARG A 286 -12.13 0.23 -20.12
N HIS A 287 -10.96 0.47 -20.73
CA HIS A 287 -10.44 -0.34 -21.83
C HIS A 287 -10.20 -1.82 -21.44
N ALA A 288 -10.03 -2.11 -20.14
CA ALA A 288 -9.91 -3.46 -19.62
C ALA A 288 -11.25 -4.15 -19.31
N ILE A 289 -12.36 -3.40 -19.40
CA ILE A 289 -13.72 -3.86 -19.10
C ILE A 289 -14.42 -4.26 -20.40
N PRO A 290 -15.27 -5.31 -20.40
CA PRO A 290 -16.14 -5.64 -21.52
C PRO A 290 -16.91 -4.42 -22.04
N LYS A 291 -16.94 -4.27 -23.37
CA LYS A 291 -17.58 -3.12 -24.04
C LYS A 291 -19.02 -2.85 -23.56
N PRO A 292 -19.88 -3.85 -23.30
CA PRO A 292 -21.23 -3.62 -22.80
C PRO A 292 -21.34 -2.91 -21.45
N TYR A 293 -20.33 -3.03 -20.57
CA TYR A 293 -20.35 -2.36 -19.25
C TYR A 293 -19.73 -0.96 -19.27
N GLN A 294 -18.91 -0.62 -20.28
CA GLN A 294 -18.08 0.59 -20.23
C GLN A 294 -18.86 1.90 -20.04
N TRP A 295 -20.12 1.96 -20.50
CA TRP A 295 -20.97 3.13 -20.32
C TRP A 295 -21.32 3.37 -18.85
N LEU A 296 -21.38 2.31 -18.01
CA LEU A 296 -21.65 2.44 -16.58
C LEU A 296 -20.59 3.27 -15.85
N LEU A 297 -19.35 3.33 -16.36
CA LEU A 297 -18.25 4.09 -15.75
C LEU A 297 -18.18 5.54 -16.22
N THR A 298 -18.81 5.90 -17.34
CA THR A 298 -18.54 7.19 -18.02
C THR A 298 -19.78 7.99 -18.35
N ASP A 299 -20.93 7.34 -18.53
CA ASP A 299 -22.16 8.00 -18.95
C ASP A 299 -22.88 8.62 -17.75
N ALA A 300 -23.36 9.86 -17.90
CA ALA A 300 -24.06 10.57 -16.84
C ALA A 300 -25.41 9.92 -16.48
N GLU A 301 -26.00 9.15 -17.39
CA GLU A 301 -27.24 8.40 -17.16
C GLU A 301 -27.00 7.04 -16.49
N SER A 302 -25.74 6.69 -16.17
CA SER A 302 -25.44 5.45 -15.44
C SER A 302 -26.00 5.50 -14.01
N PRO A 303 -26.68 4.43 -13.54
CA PRO A 303 -27.23 4.37 -12.20
C PRO A 303 -26.16 4.29 -11.08
N ILE A 304 -24.89 4.14 -11.46
CA ILE A 304 -23.74 4.02 -10.57
C ILE A 304 -22.61 4.99 -10.95
N ILE A 305 -22.92 6.06 -11.69
CA ILE A 305 -21.91 7.05 -12.11
C ILE A 305 -21.22 7.73 -10.92
N ASP A 306 -21.92 7.84 -9.79
CA ASP A 306 -21.41 8.37 -8.52
C ASP A 306 -20.25 7.56 -7.93
N PHE A 307 -20.05 6.30 -8.34
CA PHE A 307 -18.90 5.49 -7.93
C PHE A 307 -17.60 5.89 -8.64
N TYR A 308 -17.68 6.65 -9.74
CA TYR A 308 -16.54 6.99 -10.59
C TYR A 308 -16.34 8.51 -10.71
N PRO A 309 -16.06 9.22 -9.60
CA PRO A 309 -15.83 10.66 -9.64
C PRO A 309 -14.58 11.02 -10.45
N GLN A 310 -14.65 12.12 -11.21
CA GLN A 310 -13.49 12.66 -11.95
C GLN A 310 -12.48 13.34 -11.00
N ASP A 311 -13.00 14.09 -10.03
CA ASP A 311 -12.19 14.78 -9.02
C ASP A 311 -12.36 14.07 -7.67
N ILE A 312 -11.29 13.45 -7.20
CA ILE A 312 -11.27 12.73 -5.91
C ILE A 312 -10.62 13.62 -4.85
N PRO A 313 -11.32 13.96 -3.76
CA PRO A 313 -10.70 14.65 -2.64
C PRO A 313 -9.60 13.79 -2.02
N VAL A 314 -8.47 14.42 -1.71
CA VAL A 314 -7.34 13.78 -1.03
C VAL A 314 -7.03 14.54 0.24
N ASP A 315 -6.76 13.80 1.32
CA ASP A 315 -6.44 14.37 2.62
C ASP A 315 -4.99 14.08 3.00
N PRO A 316 -4.16 15.12 3.15
CA PRO A 316 -2.78 14.96 3.59
C PRO A 316 -2.62 14.22 4.90
N ASN A 317 -3.58 14.33 5.82
CA ASN A 317 -3.59 13.71 7.14
C ASN A 317 -2.24 13.87 7.90
N GLY A 318 -1.67 15.08 7.83
CA GLY A 318 -0.38 15.41 8.46
C GLY A 318 0.86 14.82 7.76
N LYS A 319 0.72 14.19 6.59
CA LYS A 319 1.83 13.58 5.84
C LYS A 319 2.31 14.50 4.71
N ALA A 320 3.64 14.62 4.58
CA ALA A 320 4.27 15.52 3.61
C ALA A 320 4.21 15.04 2.16
N MET A 321 3.99 13.74 1.90
CA MET A 321 4.11 13.16 0.56
C MET A 321 2.75 12.68 0.07
N PRO A 322 2.33 13.04 -1.17
CA PRO A 322 1.00 12.71 -1.69
C PRO A 322 0.62 11.23 -1.71
N TRP A 323 1.60 10.33 -1.86
CA TRP A 323 1.35 8.89 -1.80
C TRP A 323 1.08 8.36 -0.38
N LEU A 324 1.21 9.20 0.65
CA LEU A 324 0.83 8.91 2.03
C LEU A 324 -0.53 9.54 2.39
N TRP A 325 -1.14 10.27 1.45
CA TRP A 325 -2.41 10.93 1.67
C TRP A 325 -3.55 9.93 1.57
N VAL A 326 -4.63 10.22 2.29
CA VAL A 326 -5.83 9.40 2.27
C VAL A 326 -6.67 9.81 1.06
N VAL A 327 -6.99 8.84 0.21
CA VAL A 327 -7.85 9.03 -0.95
C VAL A 327 -9.29 8.86 -0.50
N LEU A 328 -10.11 9.91 -0.60
CA LEU A 328 -11.49 9.91 -0.12
C LEU A 328 -12.45 9.48 -1.24
N LEU A 329 -12.40 8.19 -1.57
CA LEU A 329 -13.31 7.59 -2.55
C LEU A 329 -14.67 7.29 -1.90
N PRO A 330 -15.78 7.41 -2.65
CA PRO A 330 -17.04 6.85 -2.19
C PRO A 330 -16.91 5.32 -2.11
N PHE A 331 -17.39 4.73 -1.02
CA PHE A 331 -17.50 3.28 -0.93
C PHE A 331 -18.59 2.78 -1.86
N ILE A 332 -18.31 1.69 -2.58
CA ILE A 332 -19.25 1.09 -3.52
C ILE A 332 -20.33 0.34 -2.77
N ASP A 333 -21.58 0.60 -3.12
CA ASP A 333 -22.71 -0.23 -2.72
C ASP A 333 -22.76 -1.46 -3.63
N GLU A 334 -22.43 -2.62 -3.06
CA GLU A 334 -22.42 -3.92 -3.74
C GLU A 334 -23.76 -4.21 -4.43
N THR A 335 -24.89 -3.96 -3.76
CA THR A 335 -26.20 -4.30 -4.31
C THR A 335 -26.50 -3.44 -5.53
N ARG A 336 -26.22 -2.14 -5.45
CA ARG A 336 -26.37 -1.21 -6.59
C ARG A 336 -25.48 -1.58 -7.76
N LEU A 337 -24.22 -1.96 -7.49
CA LEU A 337 -23.28 -2.38 -8.53
C LEU A 337 -23.79 -3.63 -9.26
N LEU A 338 -24.15 -4.67 -8.51
CA LEU A 338 -24.61 -5.94 -9.07
C LEU A 338 -25.94 -5.78 -9.83
N ASP A 339 -26.87 -4.99 -9.31
CA ASP A 339 -28.15 -4.71 -9.98
C ASP A 339 -27.97 -3.94 -11.30
N ALA A 340 -27.03 -2.99 -11.35
CA ALA A 340 -26.70 -2.27 -12.58
C ALA A 340 -26.06 -3.16 -13.66
N MET A 341 -25.25 -4.15 -13.24
CA MET A 341 -24.57 -5.07 -14.15
C MET A 341 -25.49 -6.20 -14.66
N ARG A 342 -26.40 -6.70 -13.82
CA ARG A 342 -27.26 -7.86 -14.12
C ARG A 342 -27.93 -7.83 -15.51
N PRO A 343 -28.61 -6.75 -15.95
CA PRO A 343 -29.28 -6.72 -17.26
C PRO A 343 -28.32 -6.68 -18.45
N ILE A 344 -27.03 -6.43 -18.21
CA ILE A 344 -25.99 -6.33 -19.25
C ILE A 344 -25.27 -7.67 -19.45
N ASN A 345 -25.32 -8.57 -18.46
CA ASN A 345 -24.67 -9.89 -18.51
C ASN A 345 -25.05 -10.70 -19.76
N ASP A 346 -26.28 -10.55 -20.25
CA ASP A 346 -26.77 -11.24 -21.46
C ASP A 346 -26.08 -10.77 -22.75
N LYS A 347 -25.52 -9.55 -22.74
CA LYS A 347 -24.82 -8.93 -23.88
C LYS A 347 -23.34 -9.31 -23.96
N LEU A 348 -22.83 -10.06 -22.99
CA LEU A 348 -21.47 -10.59 -23.03
C LEU A 348 -21.34 -11.67 -24.10
N SER A 349 -20.20 -11.69 -24.79
CA SER A 349 -19.81 -12.81 -25.64
C SER A 349 -19.56 -14.07 -24.82
N ASP A 350 -19.59 -15.24 -25.46
CA ASP A 350 -19.35 -16.51 -24.77
C ASP A 350 -17.93 -16.59 -24.16
N ALA A 351 -16.95 -15.99 -24.83
CA ALA A 351 -15.58 -15.88 -24.30
C ALA A 351 -15.51 -14.99 -23.05
N GLU A 352 -16.25 -13.86 -23.03
CA GLU A 352 -16.35 -12.99 -21.86
C GLU A 352 -17.09 -13.67 -20.71
N LYS A 353 -18.18 -14.39 -20.99
CA LYS A 353 -18.90 -15.18 -19.98
C LYS A 353 -18.00 -16.23 -19.35
N LYS A 354 -17.25 -16.98 -20.17
CA LYS A 354 -16.27 -17.98 -19.69
C LYS A 354 -15.20 -17.35 -18.80
N ARG A 355 -14.68 -16.17 -19.18
CA ARG A 355 -13.65 -15.46 -18.39
C ARG A 355 -14.23 -14.75 -17.15
N ASN A 356 -15.55 -14.67 -17.03
CA ASN A 356 -16.25 -14.12 -15.88
C ASN A 356 -16.80 -15.21 -14.93
N GLU A 357 -16.47 -16.47 -15.17
CA GLU A 357 -16.76 -17.53 -14.20
C GLU A 357 -16.10 -17.20 -12.86
N ARG A 358 -16.87 -17.33 -11.77
CA ARG A 358 -16.45 -16.89 -10.43
C ARG A 358 -15.19 -17.62 -9.94
N PHE A 359 -15.05 -18.89 -10.32
CA PHE A 359 -13.94 -19.74 -9.91
C PHE A 359 -13.24 -20.32 -11.13
N GLY A 360 -11.91 -20.26 -11.10
CA GLY A 360 -11.08 -21.04 -12.00
C GLY A 360 -10.95 -22.49 -11.55
N LYS A 361 -10.18 -23.27 -12.31
CA LYS A 361 -9.80 -24.64 -11.98
C LYS A 361 -8.30 -24.68 -11.78
N GLU A 362 -7.85 -25.20 -10.64
CA GLU A 362 -6.43 -25.41 -10.38
C GLU A 362 -5.93 -26.58 -11.22
N LEU A 363 -4.77 -26.42 -11.86
CA LEU A 363 -4.18 -27.46 -12.70
C LEU A 363 -2.85 -27.91 -12.10
N LEU A 364 -2.68 -29.23 -11.99
CA LEU A 364 -1.41 -29.85 -11.65
C LEU A 364 -0.84 -30.57 -12.86
N PHE A 365 0.44 -30.31 -13.13
CA PHE A 365 1.16 -30.89 -14.26
C PHE A 365 2.19 -31.91 -13.79
N PHE A 366 2.17 -33.09 -14.41
CA PHE A 366 3.18 -34.11 -14.19
C PHE A 366 3.96 -34.38 -15.46
N HIS A 367 5.26 -34.61 -15.32
CA HIS A 367 6.03 -35.18 -16.42
C HIS A 367 5.63 -36.64 -16.65
N ALA A 368 5.50 -37.07 -17.91
CA ALA A 368 5.01 -38.39 -18.29
C ALA A 368 5.86 -39.55 -17.73
N SER A 369 7.10 -39.30 -17.33
CA SER A 369 7.97 -40.29 -16.69
C SER A 369 7.49 -40.74 -15.30
N ILE A 370 6.57 -40.02 -14.65
CA ILE A 370 6.06 -40.40 -13.34
C ILE A 370 4.99 -41.50 -13.42
N ALA A 371 4.29 -41.59 -14.55
CA ALA A 371 3.14 -42.46 -14.74
C ALA A 371 3.43 -43.98 -14.60
N PRO A 372 4.61 -44.51 -15.01
CA PRO A 372 4.91 -45.93 -14.85
C PRO A 372 5.00 -46.38 -13.39
N ASP A 373 5.58 -45.56 -12.52
CA ASP A 373 5.79 -45.88 -11.11
C ASP A 373 4.57 -45.50 -10.25
N HIS A 374 3.76 -44.55 -10.73
CA HIS A 374 2.62 -43.99 -10.01
C HIS A 374 1.41 -43.83 -10.96
N PRO A 375 0.36 -44.68 -10.84
CA PRO A 375 -0.79 -44.59 -11.71
C PRO A 375 -1.53 -43.26 -11.50
N LEU A 376 -1.64 -42.47 -12.57
CA LEU A 376 -2.36 -41.20 -12.62
C LEU A 376 -3.77 -41.39 -13.22
N PRO A 377 -4.71 -40.44 -13.01
CA PRO A 377 -6.04 -40.52 -13.59
C PRO A 377 -6.03 -40.60 -15.13
N SER A 378 -6.99 -41.29 -15.73
CA SER A 378 -7.13 -41.39 -17.19
C SER A 378 -8.56 -41.69 -17.62
N ALA A 379 -8.89 -41.43 -18.90
CA ALA A 379 -10.23 -41.70 -19.46
C ALA A 379 -10.66 -43.16 -19.32
N GLU A 380 -9.75 -44.10 -19.56
CA GLU A 380 -10.00 -45.54 -19.54
C GLU A 380 -9.70 -46.17 -18.16
N GLY A 381 -9.22 -45.39 -17.20
CA GLY A 381 -8.75 -45.83 -15.90
C GLY A 381 -9.43 -45.13 -14.74
N LEU A 382 -8.66 -44.81 -13.70
CA LEU A 382 -9.15 -44.09 -12.53
C LEU A 382 -9.53 -42.66 -12.93
N GLN A 383 -10.72 -42.20 -12.55
CA GLN A 383 -11.16 -40.82 -12.78
C GLN A 383 -10.57 -39.84 -11.77
N SER A 384 -10.08 -40.33 -10.63
CA SER A 384 -9.45 -39.53 -9.58
C SER A 384 -8.41 -40.35 -8.82
N VAL A 385 -7.34 -39.69 -8.38
CA VAL A 385 -6.27 -40.28 -7.58
C VAL A 385 -5.91 -39.33 -6.44
N ALA A 386 -5.87 -39.87 -5.22
CA ALA A 386 -5.40 -39.14 -4.04
C ALA A 386 -3.87 -39.07 -4.03
N LEU A 387 -3.33 -37.87 -3.92
CA LEU A 387 -1.93 -37.60 -3.70
C LEU A 387 -1.61 -37.81 -2.22
N THR A 388 -0.59 -38.62 -1.96
CA THR A 388 -0.09 -38.91 -0.61
C THR A 388 1.38 -38.49 -0.49
N PRO A 389 1.84 -38.03 0.68
CA PRO A 389 3.22 -37.56 0.83
C PRO A 389 4.26 -38.66 0.64
N SER A 390 3.91 -39.90 0.98
CA SER A 390 4.79 -41.05 0.77
C SER A 390 5.16 -41.27 -0.69
N THR A 391 4.28 -40.85 -1.61
CA THR A 391 4.40 -41.11 -3.04
C THR A 391 4.75 -39.84 -3.81
N PHE A 392 4.08 -38.73 -3.50
CA PHE A 392 4.16 -37.48 -4.25
C PHE A 392 4.72 -36.31 -3.45
N GLN A 393 5.05 -36.51 -2.17
CA GLN A 393 5.47 -35.45 -1.23
C GLN A 393 4.45 -34.30 -1.06
N MET A 394 3.19 -34.55 -1.46
CA MET A 394 2.10 -33.60 -1.36
C MET A 394 0.78 -34.33 -1.05
N PHE A 395 -0.19 -33.56 -0.57
CA PHE A 395 -1.57 -34.02 -0.33
C PHE A 395 -2.52 -33.33 -1.31
N GLY A 396 -3.62 -34.00 -1.64
CA GLY A 396 -4.67 -33.48 -2.51
C GLY A 396 -5.27 -34.56 -3.37
N ASN A 397 -6.22 -34.20 -4.22
CA ASN A 397 -6.78 -35.10 -5.22
C ASN A 397 -6.51 -34.54 -6.62
N VAL A 398 -6.14 -35.43 -7.53
CA VAL A 398 -6.08 -35.10 -8.96
C VAL A 398 -7.18 -35.83 -9.67
N HIS A 399 -7.89 -35.11 -10.52
CA HIS A 399 -9.01 -35.62 -11.29
C HIS A 399 -8.65 -35.60 -12.77
N TYR A 400 -9.05 -36.66 -13.48
CA TYR A 400 -8.98 -36.68 -14.93
C TYR A 400 -9.85 -35.55 -15.48
N VAL A 401 -9.31 -34.81 -16.43
CA VAL A 401 -10.07 -33.85 -17.22
C VAL A 401 -9.76 -34.13 -18.68
N GLU A 402 -10.79 -34.17 -19.51
CA GLU A 402 -10.67 -34.33 -20.96
C GLU A 402 -10.08 -33.08 -21.66
N SER A 403 -9.34 -32.24 -20.94
CA SER A 403 -8.99 -30.88 -21.35
C SER A 403 -7.48 -30.64 -21.45
N SER A 404 -6.73 -31.55 -22.07
CA SER A 404 -5.47 -31.09 -22.63
C SER A 404 -5.78 -30.59 -24.04
N ASP A 405 -5.82 -29.26 -24.23
CA ASP A 405 -5.66 -28.67 -25.57
C ASP A 405 -4.37 -29.21 -26.25
N PHE A 406 -3.45 -29.76 -25.45
CA PHE A 406 -2.16 -30.31 -25.85
C PHE A 406 -1.94 -31.75 -25.35
N PRO A 407 -2.37 -32.77 -26.10
CA PRO A 407 -2.09 -34.17 -25.74
C PRO A 407 -0.59 -34.49 -25.73
N LEU A 408 -0.21 -35.62 -25.12
CA LEU A 408 1.19 -36.07 -25.13
C LEU A 408 1.72 -36.18 -26.56
N ARG A 409 3.00 -35.82 -26.72
CA ARG A 409 3.75 -35.82 -27.98
C ARG A 409 3.25 -34.86 -29.06
N CYS A 410 2.27 -34.00 -28.75
CA CYS A 410 1.93 -32.91 -29.65
C CYS A 410 2.97 -31.78 -29.57
N THR A 411 2.95 -30.92 -30.59
CA THR A 411 3.61 -29.62 -30.50
C THR A 411 2.73 -28.67 -29.71
N VAL A 412 3.25 -28.09 -28.62
CA VAL A 412 2.60 -26.98 -27.91
C VAL A 412 3.11 -25.68 -28.52
N PRO A 413 2.27 -24.89 -29.20
CA PRO A 413 2.69 -23.64 -29.79
C PRO A 413 3.00 -22.62 -28.70
N SER A 414 4.01 -21.79 -28.95
CA SER A 414 4.31 -20.66 -28.08
C SER A 414 3.19 -19.61 -28.16
N PRO A 415 2.68 -19.09 -27.03
CA PRO A 415 1.74 -17.99 -27.04
C PRO A 415 2.39 -16.66 -27.49
N GLN A 416 3.72 -16.62 -27.62
CA GLN A 416 4.48 -15.44 -28.06
C GLN A 416 5.57 -15.84 -29.08
N ALA A 417 5.14 -16.37 -30.23
CA ALA A 417 6.01 -16.87 -31.30
C ALA A 417 7.03 -15.84 -31.85
N SER A 418 6.86 -14.55 -31.60
CA SER A 418 7.81 -13.50 -31.99
C SER A 418 9.06 -13.43 -31.11
N LYS A 419 9.06 -14.06 -29.93
CA LYS A 419 10.20 -14.08 -29.01
C LYS A 419 11.04 -15.33 -29.24
N LEU A 420 12.30 -15.14 -29.61
CA LEU A 420 13.24 -16.22 -29.91
C LEU A 420 13.43 -17.22 -28.75
N GLU A 421 13.26 -16.74 -27.52
CA GLU A 421 13.37 -17.49 -26.26
C GLU A 421 12.10 -18.30 -25.92
N LEU A 422 10.96 -18.01 -26.53
CA LEU A 422 9.70 -18.72 -26.32
C LEU A 422 9.32 -19.48 -27.60
N GLN A 423 9.98 -20.61 -27.82
CA GLN A 423 9.74 -21.48 -28.97
C GLN A 423 8.63 -22.50 -28.68
N ASP A 424 8.06 -23.05 -29.74
CA ASP A 424 7.14 -24.17 -29.64
C ASP A 424 7.82 -25.36 -28.96
N VAL A 425 7.05 -26.12 -28.17
CA VAL A 425 7.51 -27.36 -27.54
C VAL A 425 7.10 -28.52 -28.44
N PRO A 426 7.99 -29.11 -29.26
CA PRO A 426 7.60 -30.03 -30.33
C PRO A 426 7.18 -31.43 -29.85
N ASN A 427 7.43 -31.76 -28.59
CA ASN A 427 7.13 -33.06 -28.02
C ASN A 427 6.68 -32.88 -26.56
N ASN A 428 5.39 -32.56 -26.37
CA ASN A 428 4.83 -32.41 -25.04
C ASN A 428 4.98 -33.70 -24.22
N GLN A 429 5.69 -33.63 -23.10
CA GLN A 429 5.80 -34.73 -22.13
C GLN A 429 5.05 -34.42 -20.83
N CYS A 430 4.17 -33.42 -20.82
CA CYS A 430 3.40 -33.04 -19.65
C CYS A 430 1.97 -33.59 -19.73
N LEU A 431 1.54 -34.18 -18.63
CA LEU A 431 0.15 -34.54 -18.34
C LEU A 431 -0.45 -33.45 -17.45
N SER A 432 -1.72 -33.11 -17.65
CA SER A 432 -2.43 -32.08 -16.89
C SER A 432 -3.68 -32.63 -16.22
N PHE A 433 -3.90 -32.30 -14.95
CA PHE A 433 -5.04 -32.75 -14.16
C PHE A 433 -5.68 -31.58 -13.42
N HIS A 434 -6.99 -31.67 -13.17
CA HIS A 434 -7.60 -30.77 -12.19
C HIS A 434 -7.14 -31.17 -10.80
N PHE A 435 -6.61 -30.22 -10.07
CA PHE A 435 -6.15 -30.41 -8.70
C PHE A 435 -7.19 -29.87 -7.73
N GLU A 436 -7.42 -30.62 -6.66
CA GLU A 436 -8.27 -30.24 -5.56
C GLU A 436 -7.48 -30.40 -4.27
N MET A 437 -7.25 -29.27 -3.59
CA MET A 437 -6.67 -29.26 -2.26
C MET A 437 -7.66 -29.93 -1.28
N PRO A 438 -7.20 -30.75 -0.32
CA PRO A 438 -8.09 -31.30 0.69
C PRO A 438 -8.75 -30.17 1.49
N ALA A 439 -10.01 -30.35 1.89
CA ALA A 439 -10.64 -29.45 2.84
C ALA A 439 -9.81 -29.40 4.15
N ALA A 440 -9.54 -28.18 4.63
CA ALA A 440 -8.77 -27.91 5.84
C ALA A 440 -9.48 -28.36 7.12
#